data_AF-A0A2S6RE25-F1
#
_entry.id   AF-A0A2S6RE25-F1
#
_cell.length_a   1.000
_cell.length_b   1.000
_cell.length_c   1.000
_cell.angle_alpha   90.00
_cell.angle_beta   90.00
_cell.angle_gamma   90.00
#
_symmetry.space_group_name_H-M   'P 1'
#
loop_
_entity.id
_entity.type
_entity.pdbx_description
1 polymer ?
#
loop_
_entity_poly.entity_id
_entity_poly.type
_entity_poly.pdbx_seq_one_letter_code
_entity_poly.pdbx_strand_id
1 'polypeptide(L)'
;MCLINIKNNCDLRFVNKEKNKSKFFLHPLNSDTKATYLDILKSIKKNYSFKTIKLKSLGRDLVFNQTIDNILFTDFKFLCSYKFSPNDYIAVSNFFDWFFIDNIPVLNTNMMNESRKFITLIDVLYEKKSKLVIRAENKLENIFVLKKNKDLPFLRTVSRITEMTSQHWIGNSKKG
;
A
#
# COMPACT_ATOMS: atom_id res chain seq x y z
N MET A 1 -4.61 -31.20 41.40
CA MET A 1 -5.18 -31.57 40.09
C MET A 1 -5.61 -30.28 39.41
N CYS A 2 -5.00 -29.98 38.27
CA CYS A 2 -5.29 -28.91 37.29
C CYS A 2 -6.79 -28.65 37.08
N LEU A 3 -7.32 -27.46 36.75
CA LEU A 3 -6.82 -26.45 35.81
C LEU A 3 -7.53 -25.09 36.04
N ILE A 4 -6.80 -24.03 35.68
CA ILE A 4 -7.21 -22.63 35.54
C ILE A 4 -8.12 -22.50 34.30
N ASN A 5 -9.19 -21.71 34.38
CA ASN A 5 -9.97 -21.33 33.19
C ASN A 5 -9.92 -19.80 32.97
N ILE A 6 -9.22 -19.39 31.91
CA ILE A 6 -8.98 -17.98 31.52
C ILE A 6 -10.11 -17.53 30.59
N LYS A 7 -10.82 -16.46 30.98
CA LYS A 7 -11.68 -15.67 30.10
C LYS A 7 -10.84 -14.71 29.26
N ASN A 8 -10.90 -14.82 27.94
CA ASN A 8 -11.27 -13.74 27.01
C ASN A 8 -11.03 -14.20 25.57
N ASN A 9 -12.14 -14.50 24.91
CA ASN A 9 -12.19 -14.88 23.51
C ASN A 9 -12.36 -13.61 22.65
N CYS A 10 -11.25 -13.11 22.13
CA CYS A 10 -11.22 -12.27 20.92
C CYS A 10 -10.31 -12.98 19.91
N ASP A 11 -10.69 -14.19 19.53
CA ASP A 11 -10.03 -14.98 18.50
C ASP A 11 -10.37 -14.43 17.11
N LEU A 12 -9.48 -13.61 16.56
CA LEU A 12 -9.32 -13.49 15.11
C LEU A 12 -8.42 -14.64 14.62
N ARG A 13 -8.93 -15.88 14.72
CA ARG A 13 -8.29 -17.07 14.14
C ARG A 13 -8.66 -17.19 12.66
N PHE A 14 -7.99 -16.39 11.83
CA PHE A 14 -7.84 -16.76 10.43
C PHE A 14 -6.79 -17.86 10.33
N VAL A 15 -7.28 -19.05 9.99
CA VAL A 15 -6.56 -20.31 9.91
C VAL A 15 -5.58 -20.33 8.74
N ASN A 16 -4.44 -20.97 9.01
CA ASN A 16 -3.45 -21.61 8.12
C ASN A 16 -2.29 -20.80 7.48
N LYS A 17 -1.12 -21.05 8.09
CA LYS A 17 0.13 -21.53 7.46
C LYS A 17 0.35 -21.13 6.00
N GLU A 18 1.15 -20.09 5.78
CA GLU A 18 2.33 -20.13 4.88
C GLU A 18 3.34 -19.08 5.40
N LYS A 19 4.62 -19.48 5.51
CA LYS A 19 5.72 -18.63 5.96
C LYS A 19 5.87 -17.45 4.97
N ASN A 20 5.92 -16.22 5.48
CA ASN A 20 6.12 -14.95 4.74
C ASN A 20 4.96 -14.40 3.88
N LYS A 21 3.69 -14.52 4.29
CA LYS A 21 2.62 -13.70 3.68
C LYS A 21 2.65 -12.27 4.23
N SER A 22 2.88 -11.31 3.34
CA SER A 22 2.70 -9.88 3.60
C SER A 22 1.28 -9.62 4.13
N LYS A 23 1.16 -9.09 5.34
CA LYS A 23 -0.14 -8.84 6.01
C LYS A 23 -0.88 -7.64 5.39
N PHE A 24 -0.16 -6.76 4.69
CA PHE A 24 -0.68 -5.48 4.20
C PHE A 24 -0.76 -5.42 2.67
N PHE A 25 -0.47 -6.52 1.99
CA PHE A 25 -0.81 -6.72 0.57
C PHE A 25 -2.04 -7.62 0.47
N LEU A 26 -3.14 -7.06 0.00
CA LEU A 26 -4.44 -7.73 -0.03
C LEU A 26 -4.85 -8.01 -1.48
N HIS A 27 -5.26 -9.24 -1.74
CA HIS A 27 -5.78 -9.68 -3.04
C HIS A 27 -6.77 -10.84 -2.83
N PRO A 28 -7.69 -11.10 -3.77
CA PRO A 28 -8.03 -10.29 -4.94
C PRO A 28 -8.90 -9.07 -4.56
N LEU A 29 -9.27 -8.24 -5.54
CA LEU A 29 -10.23 -7.15 -5.32
C LEU A 29 -11.65 -7.71 -5.14
N ASN A 30 -12.08 -7.88 -3.90
CA ASN A 30 -13.43 -8.31 -3.54
C ASN A 30 -13.88 -7.66 -2.22
N SER A 31 -15.09 -7.99 -1.77
CA SER A 31 -15.67 -7.45 -0.54
C SER A 31 -14.89 -7.85 0.72
N ASP A 32 -14.35 -9.07 0.77
CA ASP A 32 -13.62 -9.59 1.95
C ASP A 32 -12.30 -8.85 2.15
N THR A 33 -11.55 -8.64 1.07
CA THR A 33 -10.32 -7.85 1.13
C THR A 33 -10.62 -6.39 1.40
N LYS A 34 -11.73 -5.85 0.89
CA LYS A 34 -12.18 -4.48 1.24
C LYS A 34 -12.47 -4.36 2.72
N ALA A 35 -13.14 -5.34 3.33
CA ALA A 35 -13.39 -5.36 4.77
C ALA A 35 -12.07 -5.38 5.56
N THR A 36 -11.14 -6.25 5.18
CA THR A 36 -9.80 -6.33 5.79
C THR A 36 -9.03 -5.00 5.68
N TYR A 37 -9.08 -4.35 4.52
CA TYR A 37 -8.47 -3.04 4.29
C TYR A 37 -9.04 -1.96 5.23
N LEU A 38 -10.37 -1.95 5.43
CA LEU A 38 -11.02 -1.03 6.36
C LEU A 38 -10.73 -1.36 7.82
N ASP A 39 -10.57 -2.63 8.16
CA ASP A 39 -10.21 -3.05 9.52
C ASP A 39 -8.77 -2.67 9.86
N ILE A 40 -7.84 -2.74 8.89
CA ILE A 40 -6.49 -2.19 9.05
C ILE A 40 -6.57 -0.69 9.33
N LEU A 41 -7.38 0.07 8.59
CA LEU A 41 -7.59 1.49 8.87
C LEU A 41 -8.11 1.73 10.29
N LYS A 42 -9.16 1.03 10.72
CA LYS A 42 -9.74 1.16 12.06
C LYS A 42 -8.74 0.83 13.17
N SER A 43 -7.81 -0.10 12.92
CA SER A 43 -6.75 -0.45 13.87
C SER A 43 -5.73 0.68 14.06
N ILE A 44 -5.53 1.52 13.04
CA ILE A 44 -4.59 2.66 13.07
C ILE A 44 -5.28 3.91 13.63
N LYS A 45 -6.52 4.19 13.22
CA LYS A 45 -7.32 5.34 13.66
C LYS A 45 -8.77 4.90 13.87
N LYS A 46 -9.27 5.01 15.11
CA LYS A 46 -10.66 4.66 15.46
C LYS A 46 -11.67 5.76 15.08
N ASN A 47 -11.34 7.01 15.39
CA ASN A 47 -12.15 8.18 15.05
C ASN A 47 -11.41 9.01 14.02
N TYR A 48 -11.99 9.12 12.83
CA TYR A 48 -11.42 9.90 11.74
C TYR A 48 -12.51 10.53 10.89
N SER A 49 -12.17 11.62 10.22
CA SER A 49 -12.93 12.18 9.13
C SER A 49 -11.99 12.41 7.95
N PHE A 50 -12.44 12.09 6.75
CA PHE A 50 -11.66 12.36 5.56
C PHE A 50 -11.58 13.86 5.33
N LYS A 51 -10.36 14.34 5.08
CA LYS A 51 -10.09 15.73 4.71
C LYS A 51 -9.47 15.79 3.32
N THR A 52 -9.73 16.92 2.66
CA THR A 52 -9.04 17.25 1.42
C THR A 52 -7.76 18.03 1.74
N ILE A 53 -6.63 17.60 1.19
CA ILE A 53 -5.34 18.28 1.32
C ILE A 53 -4.85 18.67 -0.08
N LYS A 54 -4.27 19.87 -0.17
CA LYS A 54 -3.59 20.36 -1.38
C LYS A 54 -2.09 20.43 -1.11
N LEU A 55 -1.30 19.76 -1.93
CA LEU A 55 0.16 19.82 -1.88
C LEU A 55 0.69 20.56 -3.10
N LYS A 56 1.58 21.53 -2.89
CA LYS A 56 2.28 22.19 -3.99
C LYS A 56 3.45 21.35 -4.45
N SER A 57 3.53 21.12 -5.76
CA SER A 57 4.67 20.47 -6.40
C SER A 57 4.93 21.16 -7.74
N LEU A 58 6.16 21.61 -7.96
CA LEU A 58 6.60 22.28 -9.20
C LEU A 58 5.60 23.34 -9.73
N GLY A 59 5.07 24.19 -8.84
CA GLY A 59 4.18 25.30 -9.23
C GLY A 59 2.72 24.93 -9.48
N ARG A 60 2.30 23.69 -9.21
CA ARG A 60 0.89 23.26 -9.30
C ARG A 60 0.41 22.58 -8.02
N ASP A 61 -0.91 22.54 -7.84
CA ASP A 61 -1.56 21.88 -6.72
C ASP A 61 -1.92 20.42 -7.05
N LEU A 62 -1.51 19.52 -6.19
CA LEU A 62 -1.97 18.13 -6.11
C LEU A 62 -3.08 18.05 -5.07
N VAL A 63 -4.28 17.68 -5.48
CA VAL A 63 -5.45 17.61 -4.59
C VAL A 63 -5.73 16.17 -4.20
N PHE A 64 -5.71 15.88 -2.91
CA PHE A 64 -6.01 14.57 -2.33
C PHE A 64 -7.28 14.66 -1.50
N ASN A 65 -8.36 14.02 -1.96
CA ASN A 65 -9.70 14.17 -1.37
C ASN A 65 -9.92 13.29 -0.12
N GLN A 66 -9.13 12.23 0.03
CA GLN A 66 -9.29 11.24 1.10
C GLN A 66 -7.98 11.12 1.89
N THR A 67 -7.83 11.97 2.89
CA THR A 67 -6.69 11.95 3.81
C THR A 67 -7.15 11.95 5.25
N ILE A 68 -6.35 11.36 6.14
CA ILE A 68 -6.54 11.38 7.59
C ILE A 68 -5.18 11.66 8.21
N ASP A 69 -4.97 12.85 8.78
CA ASP A 69 -3.67 13.30 9.28
C ASP A 69 -2.57 13.07 8.21
N ASN A 70 -1.55 12.26 8.52
CA ASN A 70 -0.46 11.88 7.60
C ASN A 70 -0.73 10.58 6.82
N ILE A 71 -2.00 10.18 6.67
CA ILE A 71 -2.41 8.97 5.94
C ILE A 71 -3.11 9.37 4.64
N LEU A 72 -2.60 8.87 3.51
CA LEU A 72 -3.19 9.05 2.20
C LEU A 72 -3.99 7.82 1.76
N PHE A 73 -5.24 8.01 1.35
CA PHE A 73 -6.07 7.01 0.68
C PHE A 73 -6.27 7.43 -0.77
N THR A 74 -5.96 6.52 -1.68
CA THR A 74 -6.04 6.83 -3.11
C THR A 74 -6.10 5.55 -3.95
N ASP A 75 -6.63 5.68 -5.16
CA ASP A 75 -6.59 4.61 -6.15
C ASP A 75 -5.30 4.64 -6.97
N PHE A 76 -4.90 3.46 -7.46
CA PHE A 76 -3.80 3.27 -8.40
C PHE A 76 -3.90 4.22 -9.59
N LYS A 77 -5.08 4.32 -10.20
CA LYS A 77 -5.34 5.10 -11.41
C LYS A 77 -5.02 6.58 -11.22
N PHE A 78 -5.24 7.12 -10.01
CA PHE A 78 -4.96 8.52 -9.72
C PHE A 78 -3.46 8.78 -9.63
N LEU A 79 -2.76 8.02 -8.77
CA LEU A 79 -1.31 8.18 -8.55
C LEU A 79 -0.49 7.85 -9.79
N CYS A 80 -0.92 6.87 -10.59
CA CYS A 80 -0.22 6.46 -11.81
C CYS A 80 -0.80 7.12 -13.07
N SER A 81 -1.56 8.20 -12.92
CA SER A 81 -2.01 8.99 -14.07
C SER A 81 -0.85 9.76 -14.72
N TYR A 82 -1.02 10.18 -15.98
CA TYR A 82 -0.02 10.98 -16.71
C TYR A 82 0.28 12.34 -16.05
N LYS A 83 -0.55 12.76 -15.10
CA LYS A 83 -0.39 14.03 -14.39
C LYS A 83 0.68 13.96 -13.30
N PHE A 84 1.16 12.78 -12.88
CA PHE A 84 2.20 12.68 -11.86
C PHE A 84 3.60 12.54 -12.47
N SER A 85 4.51 13.38 -11.99
CA SER A 85 5.95 13.33 -12.24
C SER A 85 6.68 12.73 -11.03
N PRO A 86 7.95 12.32 -11.19
CA PRO A 86 8.75 11.80 -10.07
C PRO A 86 8.84 12.76 -8.87
N ASN A 87 8.93 14.07 -9.12
CA ASN A 87 8.99 15.09 -8.06
C ASN A 87 7.70 15.15 -7.23
N ASP A 88 6.55 14.82 -7.83
CA ASP A 88 5.28 14.75 -7.10
C ASP A 88 5.30 13.60 -6.11
N TYR A 89 5.84 12.44 -6.47
CA TYR A 89 5.97 11.32 -5.53
C TYR A 89 6.88 11.67 -4.35
N ILE A 90 7.95 12.45 -4.58
CA ILE A 90 8.81 12.94 -3.50
C ILE A 90 8.05 13.92 -2.59
N ALA A 91 7.31 14.87 -3.16
CA ALA A 91 6.51 15.82 -2.38
C ALA A 91 5.45 15.10 -1.53
N VAL A 92 4.75 14.13 -2.13
CA VAL A 92 3.70 13.35 -1.46
C VAL A 92 4.29 12.46 -0.36
N SER A 93 5.42 11.79 -0.59
CA SER A 93 6.10 10.94 0.41
C SER A 93 6.75 11.71 1.56
N ASN A 94 7.09 12.98 1.36
CA ASN A 94 7.53 13.84 2.45
C ASN A 94 6.36 14.22 3.37
N PHE A 95 5.16 14.38 2.81
CA PHE A 95 3.98 14.81 3.56
C PHE A 95 3.25 13.65 4.26
N PHE A 96 3.07 12.52 3.59
CA PHE A 96 2.35 11.36 4.14
C PHE A 96 3.30 10.27 4.64
N ASP A 97 2.91 9.62 5.72
CA ASP A 97 3.64 8.51 6.34
C ASP A 97 3.07 7.15 5.93
N TRP A 98 1.75 7.11 5.72
CA TRP A 98 1.02 5.91 5.34
C TRP A 98 0.34 6.10 4.00
N PHE A 99 0.45 5.07 3.17
CA PHE A 99 -0.12 5.01 1.83
C PHE A 99 -1.06 3.82 1.75
N PHE A 100 -2.33 4.12 1.54
CA PHE A 100 -3.38 3.15 1.28
C PHE A 100 -3.74 3.24 -0.19
N ILE A 101 -3.17 2.32 -0.99
CA ILE A 101 -3.36 2.29 -2.44
C ILE A 101 -4.36 1.19 -2.79
N ASP A 102 -5.48 1.59 -3.37
CA ASP A 102 -6.56 0.67 -3.75
C ASP A 102 -6.60 0.44 -5.27
N ASN A 103 -7.28 -0.64 -5.66
CA ASN A 103 -7.61 -0.99 -7.05
C ASN A 103 -6.39 -1.07 -7.98
N ILE A 104 -5.30 -1.71 -7.54
CA ILE A 104 -4.16 -2.01 -8.42
C ILE A 104 -4.54 -3.12 -9.40
N PRO A 105 -4.60 -2.85 -10.72
CA PRO A 105 -4.95 -3.85 -11.71
C PRO A 105 -3.75 -4.75 -12.04
N VAL A 106 -3.99 -5.82 -12.81
CA VAL A 106 -2.88 -6.55 -13.46
C VAL A 106 -2.18 -5.64 -14.49
N LEU A 107 -0.91 -5.36 -14.26
CA LEU A 107 -0.06 -4.49 -15.05
C LEU A 107 0.51 -5.24 -16.26
N ASN A 108 -0.26 -5.22 -17.34
CA ASN A 108 0.11 -5.83 -18.62
C ASN A 108 0.86 -4.85 -19.55
N THR A 109 1.25 -5.31 -20.74
CA THR A 109 2.01 -4.52 -21.72
C THR A 109 1.30 -3.27 -22.23
N ASN A 110 -0.02 -3.17 -22.10
CA ASN A 110 -0.76 -1.97 -22.50
C ASN A 110 -0.66 -0.86 -21.44
N MET A 111 -0.22 -1.20 -20.22
CA MET A 111 -0.10 -0.29 -19.08
C MET A 111 1.37 -0.01 -18.72
N MET A 112 2.28 -0.02 -19.70
CA MET A 112 3.72 0.16 -19.43
C MET A 112 4.05 1.51 -18.81
N ASN A 113 3.34 2.58 -19.19
CA ASN A 113 3.58 3.91 -18.65
C ASN A 113 3.12 4.03 -17.19
N GLU A 114 2.01 3.39 -16.85
CA GLU A 114 1.47 3.28 -15.49
C GLU A 114 2.39 2.39 -14.65
N SER A 115 2.86 1.27 -15.21
CA SER A 115 3.79 0.35 -14.54
C SER A 115 5.09 1.04 -14.15
N ARG A 116 5.69 1.82 -15.05
CA ARG A 116 6.90 2.60 -14.77
C ARG A 116 6.67 3.64 -13.67
N LYS A 117 5.56 4.36 -13.74
CA LYS A 117 5.18 5.33 -12.71
C LYS A 117 4.96 4.67 -11.35
N PHE A 118 4.33 3.50 -11.33
CA PHE A 118 4.16 2.71 -10.12
C PHE A 118 5.50 2.25 -9.53
N ILE A 119 6.44 1.78 -10.37
CA ILE A 119 7.80 1.47 -9.93
C ILE A 119 8.46 2.70 -9.29
N THR A 120 8.42 3.86 -9.95
CA THR A 120 8.99 5.09 -9.41
C THR A 120 8.34 5.49 -8.08
N LEU A 121 7.02 5.38 -7.96
CA LEU A 121 6.31 5.62 -6.71
C LEU A 121 6.83 4.70 -5.60
N ILE A 122 6.86 3.38 -5.83
CA ILE A 122 7.31 2.41 -4.82
C ILE A 122 8.76 2.66 -4.42
N ASP A 123 9.63 3.00 -5.37
CA ASP A 123 11.02 3.34 -5.09
C ASP A 123 11.12 4.52 -4.12
N VAL A 124 10.39 5.60 -4.38
CA VAL A 124 10.35 6.79 -3.52
C VAL A 124 9.78 6.46 -2.13
N LEU A 125 8.69 5.70 -2.06
CA LEU A 125 8.07 5.32 -0.77
C LEU A 125 9.00 4.42 0.06
N TYR A 126 9.74 3.51 -0.60
CA TYR A 126 10.70 2.64 0.04
C TYR A 126 11.86 3.43 0.64
N GLU A 127 12.46 4.35 -0.13
CA GLU A 127 13.55 5.22 0.32
C GLU A 127 13.12 6.10 1.50
N LYS A 128 11.87 6.57 1.51
CA LYS A 128 11.29 7.38 2.58
C LYS A 128 10.80 6.56 3.78
N LYS A 129 10.95 5.24 3.74
CA LYS A 129 10.48 4.31 4.77
C LYS A 129 8.99 4.47 5.08
N SER A 130 8.20 4.84 4.08
CA SER A 130 6.75 5.00 4.22
C SER A 130 6.07 3.66 4.44
N LYS A 131 4.93 3.66 5.13
CA LYS A 131 4.13 2.47 5.37
C LYS A 131 3.12 2.31 4.25
N LEU A 132 2.90 1.06 3.84
CA LEU A 132 2.16 0.76 2.63
C LEU A 132 1.12 -0.32 2.90
N VAL A 133 -0.12 -0.05 2.49
CA VAL A 133 -1.23 -0.99 2.44
C VAL A 133 -1.77 -0.98 1.02
N ILE A 134 -1.83 -2.15 0.40
CA ILE A 134 -2.21 -2.31 -1.01
C ILE A 134 -3.41 -3.23 -1.12
N ARG A 135 -4.36 -2.88 -2.00
CA ARG A 135 -5.32 -3.82 -2.58
C ARG A 135 -5.10 -3.98 -4.08
N ALA A 136 -4.96 -5.22 -4.51
CA ALA A 136 -4.62 -5.57 -5.89
C ALA A 136 -5.51 -6.67 -6.45
N GLU A 137 -5.65 -6.69 -7.78
CA GLU A 137 -6.46 -7.66 -8.53
C GLU A 137 -5.93 -9.08 -8.42
N ASN A 138 -4.60 -9.22 -8.35
CA ASN A 138 -3.91 -10.51 -8.29
C ASN A 138 -2.83 -10.52 -7.21
N LYS A 139 -2.27 -11.71 -6.96
CA LYS A 139 -1.07 -11.90 -6.13
C LYS A 139 0.08 -11.03 -6.63
N LEU A 140 0.95 -10.59 -5.72
CA LEU A 140 2.08 -9.71 -6.03
C LEU A 140 3.00 -10.29 -7.11
N GLU A 141 3.26 -11.59 -7.08
CA GLU A 141 4.10 -12.29 -8.07
C GLU A 141 3.50 -12.26 -9.48
N ASN A 142 2.18 -12.08 -9.57
CA ASN A 142 1.41 -12.08 -10.81
C ASN A 142 0.85 -10.70 -11.16
N ILE A 143 1.20 -9.65 -10.43
CA ILE A 143 0.67 -8.31 -10.69
C ILE A 143 1.32 -7.68 -11.92
N PHE A 144 2.59 -7.98 -12.18
CA PHE A 144 3.30 -7.55 -13.38
C PHE A 144 3.30 -8.70 -14.40
N VAL A 145 2.53 -8.54 -15.48
CA VAL A 145 2.43 -9.53 -16.58
C VAL A 145 2.96 -8.88 -17.83
N LEU A 146 4.28 -8.76 -17.91
CA LEU A 146 4.94 -8.11 -19.03
C LEU A 146 5.59 -9.17 -19.91
N LYS A 147 5.58 -8.97 -21.24
CA LYS A 147 6.18 -9.90 -22.20
C LYS A 147 7.65 -10.25 -21.88
N LYS A 148 8.32 -9.45 -21.04
CA LYS A 148 9.66 -9.68 -20.49
C LYS A 148 9.62 -9.77 -18.96
N ASN A 149 9.04 -10.83 -18.41
CA ASN A 149 8.98 -11.13 -16.96
C ASN A 149 10.36 -11.37 -16.27
N LYS A 150 11.44 -10.80 -16.79
CA LYS A 150 12.81 -10.82 -16.22
C LYS A 150 13.46 -9.44 -16.16
N ASP A 151 12.71 -8.38 -16.42
CA ASP A 151 13.22 -7.02 -16.29
C ASP A 151 13.53 -6.74 -14.80
N LEU A 152 14.83 -6.56 -14.49
CA LEU A 152 15.36 -6.34 -13.13
C LEU A 152 14.59 -5.29 -12.30
N PRO A 153 14.10 -4.16 -12.88
CA PRO A 153 13.32 -3.19 -12.12
C PRO A 153 12.06 -3.79 -11.47
N PHE A 154 11.33 -4.70 -12.13
CA PHE A 154 10.10 -5.26 -11.57
C PHE A 154 10.36 -6.22 -10.42
N LEU A 155 11.37 -7.08 -10.55
CA LEU A 155 11.76 -8.00 -9.48
C LEU A 155 12.13 -7.23 -8.22
N ARG A 156 12.92 -6.16 -8.37
CA ARG A 156 13.26 -5.25 -7.27
C ARG A 156 12.02 -4.59 -6.66
N THR A 157 11.07 -4.13 -7.47
CA THR A 157 9.81 -3.56 -6.98
C THR A 157 8.98 -4.57 -6.20
N VAL A 158 8.89 -5.82 -6.66
CA VAL A 158 8.21 -6.92 -5.94
C VAL A 158 8.85 -7.18 -4.58
N SER A 159 10.19 -7.24 -4.50
CA SER A 159 10.90 -7.38 -3.23
C SER A 159 10.61 -6.21 -2.28
N ARG A 160 10.67 -4.96 -2.78
CA ARG A 160 10.37 -3.76 -1.99
C ARG A 160 8.94 -3.76 -1.46
N ILE A 161 7.95 -4.10 -2.29
CA ILE A 161 6.57 -4.20 -1.83
C ILE A 161 6.45 -5.27 -0.75
N THR A 162 7.03 -6.45 -0.96
CA THR A 162 7.03 -7.54 0.03
C THR A 162 7.57 -7.08 1.38
N GLU A 163 8.69 -6.37 1.39
CA GLU A 163 9.28 -5.81 2.60
C GLU A 163 8.38 -4.76 3.25
N MET A 164 7.93 -3.75 2.48
CA MET A 164 7.12 -2.64 2.98
C MET A 164 5.77 -3.07 3.57
N THR A 165 5.25 -4.18 3.08
CA THR A 165 3.96 -4.75 3.50
C THR A 165 4.12 -5.87 4.53
N SER A 166 5.34 -6.07 5.03
CA SER A 166 5.62 -6.96 6.17
C SER A 166 5.33 -6.28 7.52
N GLN A 167 5.08 -7.09 8.56
CA GLN A 167 4.85 -6.55 9.91
C GLN A 167 6.09 -5.85 10.49
N HIS A 168 7.28 -6.37 10.16
CA HIS A 168 8.56 -5.84 10.65
C HIS A 168 8.79 -4.40 10.17
N TRP A 169 8.53 -4.13 8.89
CA TRP A 169 8.68 -2.78 8.32
C TRP A 169 7.79 -1.75 9.04
N ILE A 170 6.51 -2.08 9.24
CA ILE A 170 5.53 -1.19 9.87
C ILE A 170 5.86 -0.90 11.34
N GLY A 171 6.41 -1.88 12.07
CA GLY A 171 6.86 -1.69 13.45
C GLY A 171 8.06 -0.75 13.58
N ASN A 172 8.97 -0.78 12.60
CA ASN A 172 10.24 -0.03 12.64
C ASN A 172 10.17 1.37 12.02
N SER A 173 9.17 1.67 11.20
CA SER A 173 9.05 2.97 10.51
C SER A 173 8.39 4.04 11.39
N LYS A 174 8.95 4.29 12.59
CA LYS A 174 8.66 5.50 13.35
C LYS A 174 9.57 6.61 12.83
N LYS A 175 9.01 7.62 12.14
CA LYS A 175 9.72 8.88 11.93
C LYS A 175 10.01 9.47 13.32
N GLY A 176 11.29 9.71 13.60
CA GLY A 176 11.73 10.42 14.80
C GLY A 176 11.29 11.87 14.76
#